data_AF-A0A2V9VJC4-F1
#
_entry.id   AF-A0A2V9VJC4-F1
#
_cell.length_a   1.000
_cell.length_b   1.000
_cell.length_c   1.000
_cell.angle_alpha   90.00
_cell.angle_beta   90.00
_cell.angle_gamma   90.00
#
_symmetry.space_group_name_H-M   'P 1'
#
loop_
_entity.id
_entity.type
_entity.pdbx_description
1 polymer ?
#
loop_
_entity_poly.entity_id
_entity_poly.type
_entity_poly.pdbx_seq_one_letter_code
_entity_poly.pdbx_strand_id
1 'polypeptide(L)'
;MLRRFALAVLLTASAFAQTHAPAETPRAQLDEIRGRRCEVPEGFRCGILVDVDLPDSGNMIASVVGGVVHQTSIIIGDTMYTVVYDPPLKRDDKFSGLRKYVRLPARIEGDDLTIQWPDKTKAKGRVVRREKLQPELPQPG
;
A
#
# COMPACT_ATOMS: atom_id res chain seq x y z
N MET A 1 22.05 -63.28 -24.08
CA MET A 1 21.02 -62.25 -24.32
C MET A 1 21.70 -60.98 -24.77
N LEU A 2 21.72 -60.76 -26.09
CA LEU A 2 22.29 -59.57 -26.73
C LEU A 2 21.11 -58.73 -27.21
N ARG A 3 20.85 -57.57 -26.62
CA ARG A 3 19.97 -56.56 -27.23
C ARG A 3 20.38 -55.14 -26.84
N ARG A 4 21.10 -54.55 -27.80
CA ARG A 4 20.97 -53.17 -28.29
C ARG A 4 21.25 -52.07 -27.26
N PHE A 5 22.49 -51.59 -27.19
CA PHE A 5 23.02 -50.48 -28.01
C PHE A 5 22.23 -49.17 -27.93
N ALA A 6 22.96 -48.17 -27.45
CA ALA A 6 22.95 -46.78 -27.90
C ALA A 6 21.68 -45.96 -27.64
N LEU A 7 21.73 -45.18 -26.56
CA LEU A 7 21.28 -43.78 -26.50
C LEU A 7 22.05 -43.18 -25.32
N ALA A 8 23.27 -42.73 -25.58
CA ALA A 8 23.54 -41.33 -25.87
C ALA A 8 23.37 -40.46 -24.61
N VAL A 9 24.51 -40.22 -23.96
CA VAL A 9 24.93 -38.90 -23.45
C VAL A 9 23.94 -37.81 -23.81
N LEU A 10 23.29 -37.20 -22.81
CA LEU A 10 22.77 -35.82 -22.81
C LEU A 10 21.87 -35.60 -21.58
N LEU A 11 22.43 -35.60 -20.36
CA LEU A 11 21.78 -34.96 -19.21
C LEU A 11 22.81 -34.18 -18.36
N THR A 12 23.72 -33.50 -19.05
CA THR A 12 24.48 -32.35 -18.52
C THR A 12 24.06 -31.13 -19.33
N ALA A 13 22.95 -30.49 -18.95
CA ALA A 13 22.63 -29.06 -19.21
C ALA A 13 21.13 -28.77 -19.00
N SER A 14 20.73 -28.39 -17.79
CA SER A 14 19.61 -27.46 -17.53
C SER A 14 19.77 -26.97 -16.09
N ALA A 15 20.79 -26.18 -15.79
CA ALA A 15 20.78 -24.72 -15.96
C ALA A 15 19.51 -24.09 -15.35
N PHE A 16 19.65 -23.62 -14.11
CA PHE A 16 19.04 -22.41 -13.57
C PHE A 16 17.64 -22.05 -14.10
N ALA A 17 16.62 -22.82 -13.71
CA ALA A 17 15.28 -22.25 -13.60
C ALA A 17 15.15 -21.60 -12.22
N GLN A 18 15.88 -20.50 -12.02
CA GLN A 18 15.53 -19.57 -10.94
C GLN A 18 14.08 -19.15 -11.18
N THR A 19 13.25 -19.44 -10.19
CA THR A 19 11.84 -19.11 -10.12
C THR A 19 11.71 -17.60 -9.98
N HIS A 20 11.97 -16.87 -11.06
CA HIS A 20 11.53 -15.49 -11.18
C HIS A 20 10.05 -15.56 -11.51
N ALA A 21 9.22 -15.63 -10.46
CA ALA A 21 7.87 -15.13 -10.56
C ALA A 21 8.00 -13.72 -11.16
N PRO A 22 7.29 -13.40 -12.26
CA PRO A 22 7.37 -12.06 -12.81
C PRO A 22 6.96 -11.12 -11.68
N ALA A 23 7.87 -10.23 -11.29
CA ALA A 23 7.56 -9.13 -10.40
C ALA A 23 6.29 -8.47 -10.97
N GLU A 24 5.18 -8.58 -10.23
CA GLU A 24 3.96 -7.86 -10.55
C GLU A 24 4.37 -6.42 -10.80
N THR A 25 4.16 -5.98 -12.03
CA THR A 25 4.68 -4.71 -12.52
C THR A 25 4.12 -3.58 -11.65
N PRO A 26 4.96 -2.69 -11.10
CA PRO A 26 4.50 -1.54 -10.31
C PRO A 26 3.45 -0.69 -11.03
N ARG A 27 3.46 -0.71 -12.37
CA ARG A 27 2.48 -0.02 -13.23
C ARG A 27 1.07 -0.58 -13.14
N ALA A 28 0.89 -1.90 -13.13
CA ALA A 28 -0.45 -2.51 -13.07
C ALA A 28 -1.18 -2.16 -11.76
N GLN A 29 -0.42 -2.09 -10.66
CA GLN A 29 -0.94 -1.70 -9.36
C GLN A 29 -1.37 -0.21 -9.32
N LEU A 30 -0.58 0.69 -9.93
CA LEU A 30 -0.91 2.13 -10.01
C LEU A 30 -2.13 2.43 -10.89
N ASP A 31 -2.42 1.60 -11.88
CA ASP A 31 -3.62 1.72 -12.71
C ASP A 31 -4.87 1.11 -12.02
N GLU A 32 -4.73 0.03 -11.24
CA GLU A 32 -5.83 -0.51 -10.41
C GLU A 32 -6.24 0.45 -9.28
N ILE A 33 -5.26 0.86 -8.46
CA ILE A 33 -4.89 2.27 -8.34
C ILE A 33 -5.96 3.29 -8.73
N ARG A 34 -5.80 3.83 -9.94
CA ARG A 34 -6.60 4.89 -10.57
C ARG A 34 -8.07 4.54 -10.82
N GLY A 35 -8.42 3.27 -11.00
CA GLY A 35 -9.76 2.85 -11.43
C GLY A 35 -10.88 2.97 -10.37
N ARG A 36 -10.56 2.97 -9.08
CA ARG A 36 -11.57 3.01 -8.00
C ARG A 36 -11.97 4.45 -7.64
N ARG A 37 -13.27 4.76 -7.72
CA ARG A 37 -13.81 6.09 -7.38
C ARG A 37 -13.86 6.28 -5.86
N CYS A 38 -13.35 7.40 -5.37
CA CYS A 38 -13.74 7.90 -4.04
C CYS A 38 -15.07 8.65 -4.18
N GLU A 39 -16.01 8.40 -3.28
CA GLU A 39 -17.06 9.38 -2.99
C GLU A 39 -16.44 10.46 -2.08
N VAL A 40 -16.22 11.66 -2.63
CA VAL A 40 -15.47 12.72 -1.96
C VAL A 40 -16.44 13.83 -1.53
N PRO A 41 -16.55 14.13 -0.22
CA PRO A 41 -17.32 15.29 0.24
C PRO A 41 -16.73 16.61 -0.27
N GLU A 42 -17.53 17.68 -0.23
CA GLU A 42 -17.06 19.01 -0.62
C GLU A 42 -15.82 19.45 0.19
N GLY A 43 -14.81 19.95 -0.51
CA GLY A 43 -13.53 20.37 0.08
C GLY A 43 -12.58 19.22 0.45
N PHE A 44 -12.95 17.96 0.20
CA PHE A 44 -12.04 16.82 0.33
C PHE A 44 -11.43 16.47 -1.03
N ARG A 45 -10.33 15.72 -0.99
CA ARG A 45 -9.68 15.09 -2.13
C ARG A 45 -9.62 13.58 -1.90
N CYS A 46 -9.57 12.81 -2.98
CA CYS A 46 -9.35 11.36 -2.88
C CYS A 46 -7.87 11.12 -2.55
N GLY A 47 -7.59 10.55 -1.39
CA GLY A 47 -6.26 10.14 -0.97
C GLY A 47 -6.13 8.62 -0.95
N ILE A 48 -4.89 8.12 -1.08
CA ILE A 48 -4.56 6.70 -1.03
C ILE A 48 -3.79 6.44 0.26
N LEU A 49 -4.40 5.71 1.19
CA LEU A 49 -3.76 5.28 2.43
C LEU A 49 -2.68 4.25 2.09
N VAL A 50 -1.42 4.63 2.26
CA VAL A 50 -0.27 3.77 1.96
C VAL A 50 0.27 3.09 3.20
N ASP A 51 0.14 3.74 4.35
CA ASP A 51 0.63 3.21 5.61
C ASP A 51 -0.25 3.66 6.78
N VAL A 52 -0.43 2.74 7.71
CA VAL A 52 -0.94 2.95 9.05
C VAL A 52 0.16 2.34 9.90
N ASP A 53 0.62 3.03 10.94
CA ASP A 53 1.62 2.53 11.89
C ASP A 53 1.09 1.33 12.69
N LEU A 54 0.85 0.24 11.98
CA LEU A 54 0.48 -1.05 12.50
C LEU A 54 1.76 -1.61 13.11
N PRO A 55 1.74 -2.09 14.36
CA PRO A 55 2.87 -2.82 14.91
C PRO A 55 3.27 -3.95 13.96
N ASP A 56 4.57 -4.05 13.64
CA ASP A 56 5.22 -5.13 12.89
C ASP A 56 5.08 -6.46 13.67
N SER A 57 3.88 -6.99 13.79
CA SER A 57 3.67 -8.35 14.25
C SER A 57 3.60 -9.26 13.04
N GLY A 58 4.73 -9.84 12.68
CA GLY A 58 4.76 -11.12 11.98
C GLY A 58 3.77 -12.07 12.67
N ASN A 59 2.92 -12.73 11.86
CA ASN A 59 1.67 -13.41 12.20
C ASN A 59 0.42 -12.52 12.12
N MET A 60 -0.15 -12.48 10.91
CA MET A 60 -1.50 -12.04 10.59
C MET A 60 -2.60 -12.96 11.18
N ILE A 61 -2.48 -13.37 12.44
CA ILE A 61 -3.56 -14.01 13.21
C ILE A 61 -3.45 -13.52 14.65
N ALA A 62 -3.65 -12.23 14.87
CA ALA A 62 -4.00 -11.73 16.19
C ALA A 62 -5.00 -10.58 16.00
N SER A 63 -6.25 -10.90 16.33
CA SER A 63 -7.27 -9.90 16.64
C SER A 63 -6.74 -9.04 17.79
N VAL A 64 -6.16 -7.89 17.48
CA VAL A 64 -5.75 -6.89 18.49
C VAL A 64 -6.79 -5.77 18.47
N VAL A 65 -7.96 -6.07 19.01
CA VAL A 65 -8.89 -5.05 19.50
C VAL A 65 -8.21 -4.40 20.71
N GLY A 66 -7.97 -3.08 20.67
CA GLY A 66 -7.38 -2.33 21.80
C GLY A 66 -6.03 -1.65 21.56
N GLY A 67 -5.54 -1.63 20.32
CA GLY A 67 -4.36 -0.81 19.95
C GLY A 67 -4.70 0.67 19.73
N VAL A 68 -3.67 1.46 19.41
CA VAL A 68 -3.82 2.83 18.92
C VAL A 68 -3.05 3.03 17.62
N VAL A 69 -3.47 4.03 16.84
CA VAL A 69 -2.82 4.48 15.60
C VAL A 69 -2.28 5.88 15.89
N HIS A 70 -0.96 6.03 15.91
CA HIS A 70 -0.32 7.33 16.14
C HIS A 70 -0.08 8.06 14.83
N GLN A 71 0.06 7.34 13.71
CA GLN A 71 0.56 7.89 12.48
C GLN A 71 -0.01 7.17 11.25
N THR A 72 -0.34 7.96 10.23
CA THR A 72 -0.74 7.41 8.92
C THR A 72 -0.02 8.15 7.81
N SER A 73 0.30 7.44 6.73
CA SER A 73 0.78 8.05 5.50
C SER A 73 -0.27 7.94 4.39
N ILE A 74 -0.56 9.06 3.76
CA ILE A 74 -1.56 9.16 2.69
C ILE A 74 -1.01 9.92 1.50
N ILE A 75 -1.23 9.39 0.30
CA ILE A 75 -0.88 10.08 -0.96
C ILE A 75 -2.10 10.86 -1.43
N ILE A 76 -1.93 12.15 -1.66
CA ILE A 76 -2.95 13.02 -2.27
C ILE A 76 -2.32 13.70 -3.48
N GLY A 77 -2.78 13.36 -4.68
CA GLY A 77 -2.13 13.77 -5.92
C GLY A 77 -0.76 13.10 -6.07
N ASP A 78 0.29 13.90 -6.21
CA ASP A 78 1.69 13.48 -6.33
C ASP A 78 2.48 13.64 -5.01
N THR A 79 1.79 13.89 -3.89
CA THR A 79 2.44 14.19 -2.62
C THR A 79 2.01 13.19 -1.55
N MET A 80 2.99 12.56 -0.90
CA MET A 80 2.81 11.74 0.29
C MET A 80 2.87 12.63 1.54
N TYR A 81 1.86 12.50 2.40
CA TYR A 81 1.74 13.21 3.67
C TYR A 81 1.83 12.20 4.79
N THR A 82 2.74 12.42 5.74
CA THR A 82 2.76 11.68 7.02
C THR A 82 2.06 12.53 8.07
N VAL A 83 1.06 11.93 8.71
CA VAL A 83 0.14 12.60 9.62
C VAL A 83 0.24 11.91 10.98
N VAL A 84 0.42 12.69 12.04
CA VAL A 84 0.43 12.21 13.43
C VAL A 84 -0.84 12.65 14.15
N TYR A 85 -1.41 11.77 14.96
CA TYR A 85 -2.62 12.01 15.75
C TYR A 85 -2.27 12.19 17.23
N ASP A 86 -2.75 13.29 17.81
CA ASP A 86 -2.65 13.57 19.24
C ASP A 86 -4.00 14.13 19.74
N PRO A 87 -4.81 13.35 20.48
CA PRO A 87 -4.51 12.01 20.96
C PRO A 87 -4.51 10.95 19.84
N PRO A 88 -3.82 9.80 20.03
CA PRO A 88 -3.81 8.70 19.07
C PRO A 88 -5.22 8.16 18.79
N LEU A 89 -5.46 7.64 17.57
CA LEU A 89 -6.76 7.07 17.23
C LEU A 89 -6.89 5.68 17.85
N LYS A 90 -8.06 5.38 18.42
CA LYS A 90 -8.37 4.03 18.89
C LYS A 90 -8.43 3.08 17.71
N ARG A 91 -7.72 1.96 17.80
CA ARG A 91 -7.80 0.87 16.83
C ARG A 91 -9.07 0.07 17.09
N ASP A 92 -10.15 0.56 16.50
CA ASP A 92 -11.48 -0.05 16.49
C ASP A 92 -11.76 -0.75 15.14
N ASP A 93 -12.98 -1.25 14.97
CA ASP A 93 -13.37 -2.07 13.83
C ASP A 93 -13.21 -1.37 12.47
N LYS A 94 -13.16 -0.03 12.42
CA LYS A 94 -12.97 0.70 11.14
C LYS A 94 -11.59 0.48 10.53
N PHE A 95 -10.62 0.04 11.32
CA PHE A 95 -9.27 -0.32 10.86
C PHE A 95 -9.14 -1.79 10.44
N SER A 96 -10.06 -2.67 10.90
CA SER A 96 -9.97 -4.12 10.71
C SER A 96 -10.06 -4.58 9.25
N GLY A 97 -10.68 -3.78 8.38
CA GLY A 97 -10.85 -4.05 6.95
C GLY A 97 -9.97 -3.21 6.03
N LEU A 98 -9.08 -2.37 6.57
CA LEU A 98 -8.21 -1.53 5.74
C LEU A 98 -7.14 -2.38 5.05
N ARG A 99 -7.32 -2.59 3.76
CA ARG A 99 -6.26 -3.14 2.89
C ARG A 99 -5.20 -2.07 2.62
N LYS A 100 -4.00 -2.48 2.19
CA LYS A 100 -3.04 -1.53 1.62
C LYS A 100 -3.68 -0.78 0.45
N TYR A 101 -3.39 0.51 0.31
CA TYR A 101 -3.85 1.37 -0.79
C TYR A 101 -5.37 1.63 -0.82
N VAL A 102 -6.02 1.59 0.36
CA VAL A 102 -7.43 2.02 0.46
C VAL A 102 -7.56 3.50 0.14
N ARG A 103 -8.57 3.82 -0.66
CA ARG A 103 -8.89 5.19 -1.04
C ARG A 103 -9.82 5.82 0.00
N LEU A 104 -9.41 6.95 0.57
CA LEU A 104 -10.13 7.67 1.62
C LEU A 104 -10.27 9.16 1.26
N PRO A 105 -11.40 9.81 1.54
CA PRO A 105 -11.49 11.26 1.45
C PRO A 105 -10.55 11.91 2.46
N ALA A 106 -9.74 12.86 2.00
CA ALA A 106 -8.83 13.61 2.84
C ALA A 106 -8.83 15.10 2.49
N ARG A 107 -8.79 15.96 3.49
CA ARG A 107 -8.75 17.42 3.37
C ARG A 107 -7.50 17.95 4.05
N ILE A 108 -6.79 18.85 3.37
CA ILE A 108 -5.58 19.49 3.88
C ILE A 108 -5.90 20.94 4.23
N GLU A 109 -5.51 21.37 5.43
CA GLU A 109 -5.71 22.72 5.95
C GLU A 109 -4.44 23.18 6.66
N GLY A 110 -3.57 23.90 5.95
CA GLY A 110 -2.27 24.30 6.48
C GLY A 110 -1.43 23.07 6.86
N ASP A 111 -1.08 22.96 8.14
CA ASP A 111 -0.34 21.84 8.73
C ASP A 111 -1.22 20.71 9.25
N ASP A 112 -2.53 20.78 9.02
CA ASP A 112 -3.46 19.72 9.40
C ASP A 112 -3.95 18.92 8.20
N LEU A 113 -4.22 17.64 8.44
CA LEU A 113 -4.87 16.74 7.50
C LEU A 113 -6.02 16.01 8.19
N THR A 114 -7.21 16.15 7.61
CA THR A 114 -8.42 15.44 8.06
C THR A 114 -8.71 14.28 7.12
N ILE A 115 -8.76 13.06 7.64
CA ILE A 115 -9.17 11.85 6.91
C ILE A 115 -10.60 11.50 7.32
N GLN A 116 -11.45 11.20 6.34
CA GLN A 116 -12.73 10.54 6.58
C GLN A 116 -12.55 9.02 6.43
N TRP A 117 -12.84 8.30 7.50
CA TRP A 117 -12.75 6.84 7.57
C TRP A 117 -13.95 6.17 6.91
N PRO A 118 -13.89 4.84 6.64
CA PRO A 118 -14.99 4.10 6.03
C PRO A 118 -16.32 4.20 6.78
N ASP A 119 -16.28 4.29 8.12
CA ASP A 119 -17.43 4.50 9.00
C ASP A 119 -17.97 5.94 8.99
N LYS A 120 -17.46 6.78 8.08
CA LYS A 120 -17.75 8.21 7.91
C LYS A 120 -17.25 9.11 9.05
N THR A 121 -16.61 8.56 10.08
CA THR A 121 -15.96 9.37 11.12
C THR A 121 -14.78 10.13 10.53
N LYS A 122 -14.46 11.27 11.13
CA LYS A 122 -13.34 12.12 10.70
C LYS A 122 -12.28 12.14 11.78
N ALA A 123 -11.03 11.94 11.38
CA ALA A 123 -9.88 12.16 12.24
C ALA A 123 -9.02 13.28 11.68
N LYS A 124 -8.68 14.24 12.52
CA LYS A 124 -7.76 15.32 12.20
C LYS A 124 -6.42 15.02 12.86
N GLY A 125 -5.35 15.07 12.08
CA GLY A 125 -3.99 14.95 12.59
C GLY A 125 -3.09 16.03 11.99
N ARG A 126 -1.91 16.18 12.57
CA ARG A 126 -0.88 17.13 12.16
C ARG A 126 0.04 16.49 11.13
N VAL A 127 0.25 17.18 10.02
CA VAL A 127 1.23 16.82 9.00
C VAL A 127 2.64 17.05 9.54
N VAL A 128 3.42 15.99 9.68
CA VAL A 128 4.82 16.05 10.14
C VAL A 128 5.82 15.90 8.98
N ARG A 129 5.37 15.39 7.83
CA ARG A 129 6.20 15.24 6.62
C ARG A 129 5.36 15.40 5.36
N ARG A 130 5.94 16.08 4.37
CA ARG A 130 5.41 16.21 3.01
C ARG A 130 6.49 15.79 2.03
N GLU A 131 6.20 14.84 1.17
CA GLU A 131 7.16 14.30 0.20
C GLU A 131 6.54 14.25 -1.19
N LYS A 132 7.17 14.94 -2.15
CA LYS A 132 6.74 14.92 -3.54
C LYS A 132 7.24 13.65 -4.21
N LEU A 133 6.32 12.79 -4.63
CA LEU A 133 6.59 11.62 -5.42
C LEU A 133 6.89 12.08 -6.85
N GLN A 134 8.15 12.01 -7.26
CA GLN A 134 8.49 12.25 -8.65
C GLN A 134 7.94 11.08 -9.48
N PRO A 135 7.14 11.32 -10.53
CA PRO A 135 6.88 10.27 -11.51
C PRO A 135 8.24 9.88 -12.09
N GLU A 136 8.58 8.59 -12.08
CA GLU A 136 9.78 8.09 -12.74
C GLU A 136 9.86 8.71 -14.14
N LEU A 137 10.95 9.42 -14.44
CA LEU A 137 11.21 9.89 -15.79
C LEU A 137 11.11 8.68 -16.73
N PRO A 138 10.52 8.82 -17.93
CA PRO A 138 10.55 7.74 -18.90
C PRO A 138 12.01 7.37 -19.14
N GLN A 139 12.35 6.10 -18.92
CA GLN A 139 13.66 5.58 -19.30
C GLN A 139 13.82 5.79 -20.81
N PRO A 140 14.96 6.32 -21.27
CA PRO A 140 15.21 6.45 -22.71
C PRO A 140 15.13 5.05 -23.34
N GLY A 141 14.33 4.95 -24.41
CA GLY A 141 14.08 3.72 -25.15
C GLY A 141 15.25 3.25 -26.00
#